data_AF-A0A2R7LTD0-F1
#
_entry.id   AF-A0A2R7LTD0-F1
#
_cell.length_a   1.000
_cell.length_b   1.000
_cell.length_c   1.000
_cell.angle_alpha   90.00
_cell.angle_beta   90.00
_cell.angle_gamma   90.00
#
_symmetry.space_group_name_H-M   'P 1'
#
loop_
_entity.id
_entity.type
_entity.pdbx_description
1 polymer ?
#
loop_
_entity_poly.entity_id
_entity_poly.type
_entity_poly.pdbx_seq_one_letter_code
_entity_poly.pdbx_strand_id
1 'polypeptide(L)'
;MAVQDEKSAREARLAEALRTNLRKRKVAARPPADSGERALAVAAGAPEPYAVVRTLVGTAHADGAEGELVLEISSPFAVEGSAETACAVRLVGGGGPFGTAHGKAAFGRDGLEALRKALELAQVALDLASLTHGLHWPDGRPYDLSAAI
;
A
#
# COMPACT_ATOMS: atom_id res chain seq x y z
N MET A 1 9.97 -48.16 18.71
CA MET A 1 10.75 -46.93 18.41
C MET A 1 10.77 -46.58 16.93
N ALA A 2 11.03 -47.51 16.00
CA ALA A 2 11.13 -47.19 14.55
C ALA A 2 9.90 -46.52 13.89
N VAL A 3 8.67 -46.80 14.37
CA VAL A 3 7.42 -46.27 13.79
C VAL A 3 7.21 -44.77 14.10
N GLN A 4 7.75 -44.27 15.21
CA GLN A 4 7.65 -42.84 15.58
C GLN A 4 8.59 -41.97 14.74
N ASP A 5 9.74 -42.50 14.34
CA ASP A 5 10.72 -41.78 13.51
C ASP A 5 10.22 -41.61 12.06
N GLU A 6 9.56 -42.63 11.48
CA GLU A 6 8.97 -42.54 10.14
C GLU A 6 7.82 -41.53 10.06
N LYS A 7 6.99 -41.45 11.10
CA LYS A 7 5.90 -40.47 11.18
C LYS A 7 6.47 -39.04 11.25
N SER A 8 7.48 -38.82 12.08
CA SER A 8 8.14 -37.52 12.24
C SER A 8 8.83 -37.06 10.95
N ALA A 9 9.49 -37.99 10.23
CA ALA A 9 10.09 -37.70 8.93
C ALA A 9 9.07 -37.33 7.85
N ARG A 10 7.89 -37.98 7.87
CA ARG A 10 6.80 -37.68 6.92
C ARG A 10 6.16 -36.32 7.20
N GLU A 11 5.98 -35.95 8.45
CA GLU A 11 5.46 -34.64 8.86
C GLU A 11 6.43 -33.50 8.50
N ALA A 12 7.74 -33.71 8.68
CA ALA A 12 8.76 -32.74 8.28
C ALA A 12 8.75 -32.49 6.76
N ARG A 13 8.66 -33.55 5.94
CA ARG A 13 8.55 -33.44 4.48
C ARG A 13 7.28 -32.72 4.04
N LEU A 14 6.15 -32.97 4.71
CA LEU A 14 4.90 -32.28 4.42
C LEU A 14 4.99 -30.78 4.75
N ALA A 15 5.56 -30.43 5.90
CA ALA A 15 5.76 -29.04 6.31
C ALA A 15 6.69 -28.28 5.34
N GLU A 16 7.75 -28.93 4.85
CA GLU A 16 8.66 -28.36 3.87
C GLU A 16 8.00 -28.18 2.49
N ALA A 17 7.20 -29.16 2.04
CA ALA A 17 6.42 -29.05 0.81
C ALA A 17 5.41 -27.90 0.88
N LEU A 18 4.75 -27.70 2.03
CA LEU A 18 3.84 -26.59 2.26
C LEU A 18 4.56 -25.24 2.23
N ARG A 19 5.71 -25.11 2.92
CA ARG A 19 6.54 -23.89 2.86
C ARG A 19 6.99 -23.57 1.44
N THR A 20 7.37 -24.58 0.67
CA THR A 20 7.79 -24.43 -0.73
C THR A 20 6.62 -23.98 -1.61
N ASN A 21 5.44 -24.58 -1.47
CA ASN A 21 4.26 -24.18 -2.21
C ASN A 21 3.78 -22.77 -1.84
N LEU A 22 3.86 -22.39 -0.57
CA LEU A 22 3.56 -21.03 -0.11
C LEU A 22 4.55 -20.01 -0.67
N ARG A 23 5.85 -20.33 -0.71
CA ARG A 23 6.88 -19.49 -1.36
C ARG A 23 6.60 -19.33 -2.86
N LYS A 24 6.28 -20.42 -3.57
CA LYS A 24 5.93 -20.37 -5.00
C LYS A 24 4.69 -19.51 -5.26
N ARG A 25 3.64 -19.66 -4.45
CA ARG A 25 2.42 -18.83 -4.54
C ARG A 25 2.71 -17.36 -4.25
N LYS A 26 3.54 -17.06 -3.25
CA LYS A 26 3.95 -15.68 -2.92
C LYS A 26 4.78 -15.04 -4.04
N VAL A 27 5.64 -15.81 -4.70
CA VAL A 27 6.41 -15.34 -5.87
C VAL A 27 5.49 -15.09 -7.06
N ALA A 28 4.54 -15.99 -7.34
CA ALA A 28 3.59 -15.84 -8.44
C ALA A 28 2.59 -14.69 -8.23
N ALA A 29 2.26 -14.36 -6.98
CA ALA A 29 1.40 -13.24 -6.63
C ALA A 29 2.14 -11.90 -6.55
N ARG A 30 3.47 -11.88 -6.70
CA ARG A 30 4.25 -10.65 -6.69
C ARG A 30 4.05 -9.95 -8.04
N PRO A 31 3.49 -8.73 -8.09
CA PRO A 31 3.42 -7.99 -9.34
C PRO A 31 4.84 -7.75 -9.88
N PRO A 32 5.02 -7.67 -11.21
CA PRO A 32 6.34 -7.49 -11.83
C PRO A 32 7.01 -6.22 -11.28
N ALA A 33 8.33 -6.24 -11.16
CA ALA A 33 9.12 -5.12 -10.62
C ALA A 33 8.80 -3.79 -11.33
N ASP A 34 8.55 -3.84 -12.65
CA ASP A 34 8.12 -2.71 -13.48
C ASP A 34 6.80 -2.06 -13.05
N SER A 35 5.92 -2.77 -12.34
CA SER A 35 4.62 -2.22 -11.93
C SER A 35 4.77 -1.04 -10.96
N GLY A 36 5.80 -1.08 -10.10
CA GLY A 36 6.10 -0.01 -9.15
C GLY A 36 6.68 1.22 -9.84
N GLU A 37 7.63 1.03 -10.74
CA GLU A 37 8.24 2.12 -11.52
C GLU A 37 7.22 2.76 -12.46
N ARG A 38 6.38 1.95 -13.12
CA ARG A 38 5.25 2.44 -13.90
C ARG A 38 4.28 3.27 -13.07
N ALA A 39 3.92 2.80 -11.87
CA ALA A 39 3.00 3.52 -10.99
C ALA A 39 3.56 4.87 -10.55
N LEU A 40 4.87 4.97 -10.31
CA LEU A 40 5.56 6.21 -9.98
C LEU A 40 5.64 7.15 -11.20
N ALA A 41 6.02 6.63 -12.37
CA ALA A 41 6.15 7.41 -13.59
C ALA A 41 4.79 8.00 -14.04
N VAL A 42 3.72 7.20 -13.99
CA VAL A 42 2.37 7.66 -14.35
C VAL A 42 1.84 8.68 -13.34
N ALA A 43 2.15 8.53 -12.05
CA ALA A 43 1.72 9.49 -11.04
C ALA A 43 2.24 10.92 -11.32
N ALA A 44 3.40 11.06 -11.96
CA ALA A 44 3.95 12.37 -12.32
C ALA A 44 3.08 13.16 -13.32
N GLY A 45 2.22 12.48 -14.08
CA GLY A 45 1.24 13.11 -14.98
C GLY A 45 -0.09 13.47 -14.32
N ALA A 46 -0.23 13.25 -13.00
CA ALA A 46 -1.47 13.50 -12.31
C ALA A 46 -1.81 15.00 -12.25
N PRO A 47 -3.08 15.37 -12.49
CA PRO A 47 -3.52 16.75 -12.43
C PRO A 47 -3.56 17.27 -10.99
N GLU A 48 -3.22 18.54 -10.82
CA GLU A 48 -3.48 19.31 -9.60
C GLU A 48 -4.81 20.06 -9.68
N PRO A 49 -5.47 20.36 -8.53
CA PRO A 49 -5.07 20.01 -7.17
C PRO A 49 -5.43 18.56 -6.79
N TYR A 50 -4.70 18.01 -5.81
CA TYR A 50 -5.09 16.76 -5.17
C TYR A 50 -6.18 17.01 -4.12
N ALA A 51 -7.12 16.09 -3.99
CA ALA A 51 -8.13 16.10 -2.95
C ALA A 51 -7.56 15.48 -1.67
N VAL A 52 -7.66 16.21 -0.56
CA VAL A 52 -7.34 15.67 0.78
C VAL A 52 -8.44 14.70 1.19
N VAL A 53 -8.07 13.44 1.40
CA VAL A 53 -8.99 12.37 1.83
C VAL A 53 -8.85 12.04 3.31
N ARG A 54 -7.67 12.24 3.90
CA ARG A 54 -7.46 12.01 5.33
C ARG A 54 -6.33 12.90 5.87
N THR A 55 -6.55 13.48 7.04
CA THR A 55 -5.54 14.18 7.81
C THR A 55 -5.41 13.52 9.18
N LEU A 56 -4.20 13.09 9.51
CA LEU A 56 -3.85 12.43 10.77
C LEU A 56 -2.64 13.10 11.40
N VAL A 57 -2.45 12.83 12.68
CA VAL A 57 -1.21 13.12 13.39
C VAL A 57 -0.41 11.82 13.49
N GLY A 58 0.82 11.85 13.01
CA GLY A 58 1.77 10.74 13.08
C GLY A 58 2.85 11.02 14.10
N THR A 59 3.03 10.09 15.05
CA THR A 59 4.16 10.12 15.99
C THR A 59 5.19 9.08 15.58
N ALA A 60 6.34 9.49 15.07
CA ALA A 60 7.39 8.60 14.61
C ALA A 60 7.89 7.69 15.74
N HIS A 61 7.97 6.38 15.49
CA HIS A 61 8.42 5.40 16.48
C HIS A 61 9.91 5.51 16.80
N ALA A 62 10.70 6.09 15.90
CA ALA A 62 12.16 6.16 16.03
C ALA A 62 12.62 7.17 17.09
N ASP A 63 12.00 8.35 17.11
CA ASP A 63 12.42 9.50 17.91
C ASP A 63 11.25 10.20 18.63
N GLY A 64 10.01 9.75 18.43
CA GLY A 64 8.82 10.36 19.00
C GLY A 64 8.42 11.67 18.33
N ALA A 65 9.02 12.03 17.19
CA ALA A 65 8.68 13.26 16.48
C ALA A 65 7.22 13.22 16.02
N GLU A 66 6.48 14.28 16.31
CA GLU A 66 5.11 14.45 15.86
C GLU A 66 5.08 15.24 14.54
N GLY A 67 4.27 14.79 13.60
CA GLY A 67 4.07 15.44 12.32
C GLY A 67 2.68 15.19 11.76
N GLU A 68 2.23 16.10 10.90
CA GLU A 68 0.99 15.93 10.16
C GLU A 68 1.18 14.94 9.01
N LEU A 69 0.24 13.99 8.89
CA LEU A 69 0.16 13.01 7.82
C LEU A 69 -1.08 13.30 6.98
N VAL A 70 -0.89 13.73 5.73
CA VAL A 70 -2.00 14.09 4.83
C VAL A 70 -2.04 13.13 3.65
N LEU A 71 -3.11 12.37 3.56
CA LEU A 71 -3.40 11.45 2.48
C LEU A 71 -4.22 12.17 1.41
N GLU A 72 -3.73 12.10 0.18
CA GLU A 72 -4.28 12.88 -0.93
C GLU A 72 -4.43 12.03 -2.19
N ILE A 73 -5.50 12.28 -2.95
CA ILE A 73 -5.83 11.57 -4.19
C ILE A 73 -6.09 12.58 -5.32
N SER A 74 -5.47 12.39 -6.48
CA SER A 74 -5.73 13.23 -7.67
C SER A 74 -7.11 12.95 -8.26
N SER A 75 -7.64 13.87 -9.08
CA SER A 75 -8.76 13.49 -9.96
C SER A 75 -8.34 12.39 -10.94
N PRO A 76 -9.28 11.54 -11.41
CA PRO A 76 -8.98 10.57 -12.45
C PRO A 76 -8.43 11.21 -13.73
N PHE A 77 -7.42 10.58 -14.34
CA PHE A 77 -6.76 11.08 -15.55
C PHE A 77 -6.39 9.95 -16.51
N ALA A 78 -6.38 10.25 -17.81
CA ALA A 78 -5.99 9.27 -18.83
C ALA A 78 -4.49 8.96 -18.75
N VAL A 79 -4.13 7.68 -18.88
CA VAL A 79 -2.72 7.27 -18.93
C VAL A 79 -2.22 7.38 -20.36
N GLU A 80 -1.16 8.16 -20.59
CA GLU A 80 -0.59 8.37 -21.92
C GLU A 80 -0.21 7.03 -22.58
N GLY A 81 -0.63 6.84 -23.84
CA GLY A 81 -0.37 5.61 -24.59
C GLY A 81 -1.11 4.37 -24.11
N SER A 82 -2.09 4.50 -23.20
CA SER A 82 -2.93 3.41 -22.71
C SER A 82 -4.42 3.76 -22.79
N ALA A 83 -5.27 2.73 -22.81
CA ALA A 83 -6.71 2.87 -22.64
C ALA A 83 -7.14 2.98 -21.16
N GLU A 84 -6.18 2.88 -20.23
CA GLU A 84 -6.43 2.95 -18.79
C GLU A 84 -6.64 4.40 -18.31
N THR A 85 -7.38 4.51 -17.21
CA THR A 85 -7.43 5.71 -16.38
C THR A 85 -6.64 5.46 -15.10
N ALA A 86 -6.03 6.49 -14.55
CA ALA A 86 -5.31 6.43 -13.29
C ALA A 86 -5.80 7.47 -12.28
N CYS A 87 -5.53 7.21 -11.01
CA CYS A 87 -5.61 8.17 -9.91
C CYS A 87 -4.31 8.07 -9.12
N ALA A 88 -3.66 9.19 -8.83
CA ALA A 88 -2.44 9.20 -8.04
C ALA A 88 -2.78 9.36 -6.55
N VAL A 89 -2.09 8.58 -5.71
CA VAL A 89 -2.26 8.58 -4.25
C VAL A 89 -0.92 8.92 -3.62
N ARG A 90 -0.88 9.97 -2.80
CA ARG A 90 0.33 10.36 -2.05
C ARG A 90 0.03 10.54 -0.57
N LEU A 91 1.05 10.31 0.25
CA LEU A 91 1.01 10.53 1.70
C LEU A 91 2.07 11.56 2.07
N VAL A 92 1.64 12.79 2.31
CA VAL A 92 2.50 13.90 2.72
C VAL A 92 2.85 13.76 4.19
N GLY A 93 4.09 14.05 4.56
CA GLY A 93 4.59 14.04 5.94
C GLY A 93 5.04 12.68 6.49
N GLY A 94 4.57 11.55 5.94
CA GLY A 94 4.90 10.22 6.45
C GLY A 94 6.16 9.57 5.89
N GLY A 95 6.72 10.15 4.82
CA GLY A 95 7.80 9.55 4.05
C GLY A 95 7.41 8.21 3.41
N GLY A 96 8.40 7.35 3.16
CA GLY A 96 8.18 6.02 2.62
C GLY A 96 7.73 6.02 1.14
N PRO A 97 7.16 4.91 0.66
CA PRO A 97 6.92 4.70 -0.77
C PRO A 97 5.80 5.57 -1.37
N PHE A 98 5.00 6.24 -0.53
CA PHE A 98 3.92 7.15 -0.94
C PHE A 98 4.25 8.63 -0.67
N GLY A 99 5.34 8.93 0.04
CA GLY A 99 5.79 10.29 0.35
C GLY A 99 6.61 10.97 -0.75
N THR A 100 6.36 10.61 -2.01
CA THR A 100 6.97 11.29 -3.18
C THR A 100 6.11 12.49 -3.58
N ALA A 101 6.63 13.38 -4.44
CA ALA A 101 5.91 14.57 -4.89
C ALA A 101 4.51 14.25 -5.48
N HIS A 102 4.39 13.12 -6.18
CA HIS A 102 3.16 12.71 -6.87
C HIS A 102 2.52 11.43 -6.33
N GLY A 103 3.23 10.70 -5.45
CA GLY A 103 2.79 9.42 -4.92
C GLY A 103 2.86 8.28 -5.93
N LYS A 104 1.86 7.39 -5.90
CA LYS A 104 1.74 6.22 -6.79
C LYS A 104 0.39 6.20 -7.50
N ALA A 105 0.40 5.82 -8.77
CA ALA A 105 -0.81 5.65 -9.57
C ALA A 105 -1.51 4.30 -9.28
N ALA A 106 -2.82 4.37 -9.08
CA ALA A 106 -3.75 3.24 -9.16
C ALA A 106 -4.44 3.25 -10.53
N PHE A 107 -4.49 2.08 -11.19
CA PHE A 107 -4.96 1.94 -12.58
C PHE A 107 -6.34 1.28 -12.66
N GLY A 108 -7.26 1.88 -13.42
CA GLY A 108 -8.59 1.35 -13.71
C GLY A 108 -8.90 1.37 -15.21
N ARG A 109 -9.94 0.63 -15.60
CA ARG A 109 -10.48 0.68 -16.98
C ARG A 109 -11.20 1.99 -17.27
N ASP A 110 -11.69 2.66 -16.23
CA ASP A 110 -12.31 3.97 -16.25
C ASP A 110 -11.99 4.74 -14.95
N GLY A 111 -12.46 5.98 -14.86
CA GLY A 111 -12.21 6.83 -13.69
C GLY A 111 -12.83 6.34 -12.39
N LEU A 112 -13.95 5.63 -12.43
CA LEU A 112 -14.60 5.10 -11.23
C LEU A 112 -13.82 3.90 -10.68
N GLU A 113 -13.39 2.99 -11.55
CA GLU A 113 -12.54 1.86 -11.17
C GLU A 113 -11.17 2.34 -10.68
N ALA A 114 -10.58 3.35 -11.33
CA ALA A 114 -9.31 3.94 -10.91
C ALA A 114 -9.42 4.58 -9.52
N LEU A 115 -10.50 5.34 -9.27
CA LEU A 115 -10.74 5.95 -7.97
C LEU A 115 -10.97 4.90 -6.87
N ARG A 116 -11.74 3.84 -7.14
CA ARG A 116 -11.94 2.75 -6.18
C ARG A 116 -10.60 2.11 -5.78
N LYS A 117 -9.77 1.79 -6.77
CA LYS A 117 -8.43 1.23 -6.53
C LYS A 117 -7.49 2.22 -5.85
N ALA A 118 -7.65 3.51 -6.08
CA ALA A 118 -6.92 4.55 -5.36
C ALA A 118 -7.31 4.60 -3.89
N LEU A 119 -8.59 4.45 -3.54
CA LEU A 119 -9.02 4.34 -2.14
C LEU A 119 -8.44 3.09 -1.45
N GLU A 120 -8.44 1.95 -2.14
CA GLU A 120 -7.75 0.73 -1.64
C GLU A 120 -6.25 0.97 -1.44
N LEU A 121 -5.60 1.66 -2.39
CA LEU A 121 -4.18 2.01 -2.31
C LEU A 121 -3.89 3.03 -1.20
N ALA A 122 -4.82 3.94 -0.94
CA ALA A 122 -4.75 4.93 0.13
C ALA A 122 -4.78 4.25 1.51
N GLN A 123 -5.61 3.21 1.67
CA GLN A 123 -5.59 2.36 2.87
C GLN A 123 -4.22 1.68 3.05
N VAL A 124 -3.67 1.10 1.97
CA VAL A 124 -2.32 0.51 2.01
C VAL A 124 -1.25 1.53 2.42
N ALA A 125 -1.38 2.78 1.97
CA ALA A 125 -0.46 3.84 2.38
C ALA A 125 -0.50 4.10 3.90
N LEU A 126 -1.70 4.11 4.49
CA LEU A 126 -1.87 4.26 5.94
C LEU A 126 -1.37 3.03 6.72
N ASP A 127 -1.64 1.82 6.23
CA ASP A 127 -1.15 0.57 6.84
C ASP A 127 0.38 0.52 6.86
N LEU A 128 1.04 1.03 5.82
CA LEU A 128 2.49 1.14 5.79
C LEU A 128 3.02 2.24 6.71
N ALA A 129 2.33 3.38 6.78
CA ALA A 129 2.68 4.46 7.68
C ALA A 129 2.58 4.04 9.15
N SER A 130 1.59 3.20 9.50
CA SER A 130 1.42 2.69 10.86
C SER A 130 2.54 1.74 11.32
N LEU A 131 3.40 1.27 10.41
CA LEU A 131 4.59 0.49 10.79
C LEU A 131 5.71 1.37 11.35
N THR A 132 5.69 2.67 11.04
CA THR A 132 6.73 3.62 11.43
C THR A 132 6.21 4.75 12.32
N HIS A 133 4.88 4.96 12.38
CA HIS A 133 4.24 6.01 13.15
C HIS A 133 3.05 5.48 13.97
N GLY A 134 2.86 6.04 15.16
CA GLY A 134 1.60 5.97 15.88
C GLY A 134 0.62 6.95 15.25
N LEU A 135 -0.50 6.45 14.74
CA LEU A 135 -1.48 7.26 14.01
C LEU A 135 -2.62 7.70 14.94
N HIS A 136 -2.91 8.99 14.94
CA HIS A 136 -3.98 9.60 15.72
C HIS A 136 -4.81 10.54 14.85
N TRP A 137 -6.09 10.68 15.20
CA TRP A 137 -6.90 11.78 14.73
C TRP A 137 -6.36 13.12 15.26
N PRO A 138 -6.64 14.26 14.60
CA PRO A 138 -6.23 15.57 15.11
C PRO A 138 -6.78 15.93 16.49
N ASP A 139 -7.85 15.25 16.93
CA ASP A 139 -8.41 15.37 18.28
C ASP A 139 -7.69 14.50 19.34
N GLY A 140 -6.61 13.82 18.95
CA GLY A 140 -5.77 12.98 19.81
C GLY A 140 -6.27 11.55 19.97
N ARG A 141 -7.44 11.17 19.42
CA ARG A 141 -7.92 9.78 19.50
C ARG A 141 -7.06 8.86 18.62
N PRO A 142 -6.81 7.60 19.03
CA PRO A 142 -6.12 6.63 18.19
C PRO A 142 -6.86 6.43 16.86
N TYR A 143 -6.11 6.34 15.76
CA TYR A 143 -6.68 6.02 14.45
C TYR A 143 -6.92 4.51 14.33
N ASP A 144 -8.13 4.12 13.94
CA ASP A 144 -8.46 2.74 13.60
C ASP A 144 -8.17 2.51 12.12
N LEU A 145 -7.25 1.58 11.82
CA LEU A 145 -6.89 1.24 10.43
C LEU A 145 -8.06 0.65 9.64
N SER A 146 -9.12 0.16 10.31
CA SER A 146 -10.33 -0.29 9.62
C SER A 146 -11.30 0.84 9.25
N ALA A 147 -11.01 2.09 9.64
CA ALA A 147 -11.83 3.24 9.32
C ALA A 147 -11.89 3.47 7.80
N ALA A 148 -13.10 3.50 7.25
CA ALA A 148 -13.31 3.70 5.83
C ALA A 148 -12.83 5.08 5.35
N ILE A 149 -12.17 5.10 4.20
CA ILE A 149 -11.78 6.30 3.44
C ILE A 149 -12.91 6.69 2.49
#